data_AF-A0AAV4PCM4-F1
#
_entry.id   AF-A0AAV4PCM4-F1
#
_cell.length_a   1.000
_cell.length_b   1.000
_cell.length_c   1.000
_cell.angle_alpha   90.00
_cell.angle_beta   90.00
_cell.angle_gamma   90.00
#
_symmetry.space_group_name_H-M   'P 1'
#
loop_
_entity.id
_entity.type
_entity.pdbx_description
1 polymer ?
#
loop_
_entity_poly.entity_id
_entity_poly.type
_entity_poly.pdbx_seq_one_letter_code
_entity_poly.pdbx_strand_id
1 'polypeptide(L)'
;MLLLLLVLLCRTAIGRTSPLLEDDPCYDDTGLPLRCIPDFVNAAFGRVVVASSSEPTNPARYLTDLNNPSNVTCWTSDPAETVVNLTLSLGKKYELTYISLQFCGPKPDSLAIYKSMNYGETWLPFQYYSSQCRRVFGKSPNVPLTRSNEQESLCADARIGIEPSTGGRVAFSTLEGRPSAYDFDNSPVLQDWVTATDIRVVLVRVHPWSMGTLSPNDTESNSVYSVSDLAIGAAASATATRPVAGWTAKVP
;
A
#
# COMPACT_ATOMS: atom_id res chain seq x y z
N MET A 1 -72.18 30.85 -34.72
CA MET A 1 -71.49 30.92 -33.42
C MET A 1 -70.47 29.80 -33.38
N LEU A 2 -69.19 29.98 -33.12
CA LEU A 2 -68.30 31.12 -32.91
C LEU A 2 -66.94 30.45 -32.61
N LEU A 3 -65.86 30.84 -33.31
CA LEU A 3 -64.43 30.83 -32.91
C LEU A 3 -63.78 29.51 -32.37
N LEU A 4 -62.59 29.06 -32.77
CA LEU A 4 -61.33 29.77 -33.04
C LEU A 4 -60.46 29.10 -34.13
N LEU A 5 -59.77 29.96 -34.89
CA LEU A 5 -58.74 29.71 -35.90
C LEU A 5 -57.33 29.88 -35.31
N LEU A 6 -56.35 29.21 -35.96
CA LEU A 6 -54.94 29.65 -36.19
C LEU A 6 -53.99 29.60 -34.96
N VAL A 7 -52.74 29.08 -34.99
CA VAL A 7 -51.68 29.11 -36.02
C VAL A 7 -50.67 27.98 -35.76
N LEU A 8 -50.27 27.26 -36.82
CA LEU A 8 -48.99 26.52 -36.87
C LEU A 8 -47.82 27.51 -36.86
N LEU A 9 -46.89 27.40 -35.90
CA LEU A 9 -45.50 27.81 -36.12
C LEU A 9 -44.54 26.72 -35.63
N CYS A 10 -43.81 26.21 -36.62
CA CYS A 10 -42.66 25.34 -36.56
C CYS A 10 -41.47 26.02 -35.83
N ARG A 11 -40.51 25.18 -35.39
CA ARG A 11 -39.13 25.47 -34.93
C ARG A 11 -38.93 25.58 -33.41
N THR A 12 -38.51 24.49 -32.79
CA THR A 12 -37.09 24.22 -32.50
C THR A 12 -36.96 22.90 -31.73
N ALA A 13 -36.44 21.88 -32.40
CA ALA A 13 -35.74 20.80 -31.74
C ALA A 13 -34.30 21.29 -31.51
N ILE A 14 -33.94 21.63 -30.28
CA ILE A 14 -32.58 21.67 -29.69
C ILE A 14 -32.83 21.79 -28.17
N GLY A 15 -32.37 20.91 -27.28
CA GLY A 15 -31.53 19.75 -27.45
C GLY A 15 -31.89 18.71 -26.40
N ARG A 16 -31.77 17.44 -26.78
CA ARG A 16 -31.40 16.42 -25.81
C ARG A 16 -30.06 16.85 -25.25
N THR A 17 -30.00 17.26 -23.98
CA THR A 17 -28.79 17.03 -23.20
C THR A 17 -28.57 15.52 -23.25
N SER A 18 -27.65 15.10 -24.10
CA SER A 18 -27.08 13.76 -24.04
C SER A 18 -26.72 13.51 -22.57
N PRO A 19 -27.17 12.41 -21.94
CA PRO A 19 -26.48 11.97 -20.74
C PRO A 19 -25.03 11.80 -21.18
N LEU A 20 -24.12 12.51 -20.52
CA LEU A 20 -22.69 12.31 -20.69
C LEU A 20 -22.48 10.80 -20.55
N LEU A 21 -22.25 10.12 -21.67
CA LEU A 21 -21.63 8.81 -21.64
C LEU A 21 -20.33 9.09 -20.92
N GLU A 22 -20.19 8.57 -19.70
CA GLU A 22 -18.90 8.42 -19.07
C GLU A 22 -17.99 7.81 -20.13
N ASP A 23 -16.98 8.55 -20.58
CA ASP A 23 -15.96 8.03 -21.47
C ASP A 23 -15.29 6.87 -20.73
N ASP A 24 -15.69 5.63 -21.06
CA ASP A 24 -15.12 4.44 -20.45
C ASP A 24 -13.66 4.37 -20.90
N PRO A 25 -12.67 4.52 -19.99
CA PRO A 25 -11.25 4.56 -20.36
C PRO A 25 -10.75 3.24 -20.96
N CYS A 26 -11.57 2.19 -20.94
CA CYS A 26 -11.31 0.91 -21.61
C CYS A 26 -11.71 0.90 -23.10
N TYR A 27 -12.25 1.97 -23.66
CA TYR A 27 -12.62 2.05 -25.08
C TYR A 27 -12.15 3.37 -25.69
N ASP A 28 -11.77 3.34 -26.96
CA ASP A 28 -11.51 4.57 -27.72
C ASP A 28 -12.82 5.22 -28.19
N ASP A 29 -12.71 6.42 -28.78
CA ASP A 29 -13.85 7.17 -29.31
C ASP A 29 -14.64 6.42 -30.40
N THR A 30 -14.06 5.34 -30.96
CA THR A 30 -14.68 4.48 -31.98
C THR A 30 -15.32 3.21 -31.39
N GLY A 31 -15.19 3.01 -30.07
CA GLY A 31 -15.70 1.84 -29.35
C GLY A 31 -14.79 0.61 -29.45
N LEU A 32 -13.54 0.76 -29.89
CA LEU A 32 -12.55 -0.34 -29.88
C LEU A 32 -11.97 -0.51 -28.47
N PRO A 33 -11.74 -1.75 -28.01
CA PRO A 33 -11.20 -1.99 -26.68
C PRO A 33 -9.75 -1.51 -26.57
N LEU A 34 -9.48 -0.72 -25.53
CA LEU A 34 -8.17 -0.28 -25.10
C LEU A 34 -7.74 -1.02 -23.84
N ARG A 35 -6.43 -1.03 -23.57
CA ARG A 35 -5.91 -1.47 -22.27
C ARG A 35 -6.24 -0.38 -21.24
N CYS A 36 -7.11 -0.71 -20.29
CA CYS A 36 -7.36 0.13 -19.12
C CYS A 36 -6.63 -0.41 -17.89
N ILE A 37 -6.06 0.50 -17.10
CA ILE A 37 -5.38 0.21 -15.85
C ILE A 37 -6.21 0.88 -14.74
N PRO A 38 -6.59 0.16 -13.67
CA PRO A 38 -7.33 0.77 -12.58
C PRO A 38 -6.58 1.93 -11.94
N ASP A 39 -7.34 2.84 -11.33
CA ASP A 39 -6.75 3.97 -10.62
C ASP A 39 -5.74 3.54 -9.56
N PHE A 40 -4.69 4.33 -9.45
CA PHE A 40 -3.70 4.19 -8.41
C PHE A 40 -4.25 4.71 -7.08
N VAL A 41 -4.23 3.88 -6.04
CA VAL A 41 -4.80 4.20 -4.73
C VAL A 41 -3.86 3.85 -3.59
N ASN A 42 -4.05 4.47 -2.43
CA ASN A 42 -3.54 3.93 -1.17
C ASN A 42 -4.46 2.76 -0.74
N ALA A 43 -4.04 1.53 -1.03
CA ALA A 43 -4.82 0.34 -0.74
C ALA A 43 -4.97 0.07 0.76
N ALA A 44 -4.17 0.69 1.63
CA ALA A 44 -4.26 0.55 3.08
C ALA A 44 -5.28 1.49 3.73
N PHE A 45 -5.60 2.61 3.08
CA PHE A 45 -6.43 3.67 3.67
C PHE A 45 -7.80 3.15 4.15
N GLY A 46 -8.14 3.46 5.40
CA GLY A 46 -9.41 3.08 6.04
C GLY A 46 -9.56 1.59 6.35
N ARG A 47 -8.53 0.75 6.16
CA ARG A 47 -8.60 -0.69 6.44
C ARG A 47 -8.14 -1.03 7.85
N VAL A 48 -8.71 -2.08 8.43
CA VAL A 48 -8.28 -2.54 9.75
C VAL A 48 -6.94 -3.28 9.65
N VAL A 49 -5.95 -2.79 10.39
CA VAL A 49 -4.68 -3.50 10.62
C VAL A 49 -4.78 -4.32 11.89
N VAL A 50 -4.40 -5.60 11.82
CA VAL A 50 -4.29 -6.48 12.99
C VAL A 50 -2.86 -6.39 13.51
N ALA A 51 -2.69 -5.75 14.66
CA ALA A 51 -1.42 -5.69 15.38
C ALA A 51 -1.35 -6.83 16.41
N SER A 52 -0.20 -7.49 16.55
CA SER A 52 0.01 -8.50 17.60
C SER A 52 0.09 -7.90 19.00
N SER A 53 0.38 -6.61 19.08
CA SER A 53 0.53 -5.83 20.29
C SER A 53 0.01 -4.42 20.02
N SER A 54 -0.73 -3.83 20.96
CA SER A 54 -1.22 -2.46 20.81
C SER A 54 -1.60 -1.91 22.17
N GLU A 55 -1.15 -0.70 22.48
CA GLU A 55 -1.67 0.01 23.64
C GLU A 55 -3.15 0.36 23.46
N PRO A 56 -3.98 0.28 24.51
CA PRO A 56 -5.40 0.63 24.43
C PRO A 56 -5.67 2.07 23.99
N THR A 57 -4.79 3.00 24.38
CA THR A 57 -4.87 4.43 24.05
C THR A 57 -4.45 4.74 22.62
N ASN A 58 -3.57 3.90 22.05
CA ASN A 58 -2.94 4.10 20.74
C ASN A 58 -3.21 2.89 19.81
N PRO A 59 -4.47 2.66 19.40
CA PRO A 59 -4.89 1.46 18.67
C PRO A 59 -4.45 1.43 17.20
N ALA A 60 -4.37 0.22 16.64
CA ALA A 60 -3.90 -0.03 15.28
C ALA A 60 -4.69 0.65 14.15
N ARG A 61 -5.91 1.16 14.42
CA ARG A 61 -6.68 1.95 13.44
C ARG A 61 -5.97 3.24 13.02
N TYR A 62 -5.08 3.77 13.85
CA TYR A 62 -4.27 4.97 13.56
C TYR A 62 -3.15 4.69 12.54
N LEU A 63 -2.97 3.44 12.10
CA LEU A 63 -2.00 3.13 11.05
C LEU A 63 -2.53 3.52 9.65
N THR A 64 -3.83 3.71 9.49
CA THR A 64 -4.47 3.79 8.17
C THR A 64 -5.57 4.84 8.11
N ASP A 65 -5.64 5.70 9.12
CA ASP A 65 -6.57 6.83 9.15
C ASP A 65 -6.04 7.98 8.27
N LEU A 66 -6.72 9.13 8.34
CA LEU A 66 -6.28 10.31 7.60
C LEU A 66 -5.06 10.91 8.30
N ASN A 67 -3.88 10.66 7.74
CA ASN A 67 -2.62 11.21 8.23
C ASN A 67 -2.55 12.74 7.97
N ASN A 68 -2.87 13.53 9.00
CA ASN A 68 -2.80 14.99 8.96
C ASN A 68 -1.50 15.48 9.63
N PRO A 69 -0.59 16.16 8.90
CA PRO A 69 0.67 16.65 9.48
C PRO A 69 0.50 17.60 10.68
N SER A 70 -0.63 18.30 10.78
CA SER A 70 -0.92 19.20 11.89
C SER A 70 -1.50 18.51 13.13
N ASN A 71 -2.01 17.28 12.99
CA ASN A 71 -2.60 16.50 14.08
C ASN A 71 -2.36 15.01 13.82
N VAL A 72 -1.12 14.59 14.04
CA VAL A 72 -0.67 13.23 13.76
C VAL A 72 -1.18 12.29 14.85
N THR A 73 -1.90 11.25 14.43
CA THR A 73 -2.27 10.11 15.26
C THR A 73 -1.18 9.04 15.18
N CYS A 74 -0.94 8.32 16.28
CA CYS A 74 0.13 7.33 16.36
C CYS A 74 -0.41 6.05 16.98
N TRP A 75 -0.22 4.92 16.31
CA TRP A 75 -0.30 3.63 16.97
C TRP A 75 0.97 3.41 17.80
N THR A 76 0.83 2.72 18.94
CA THR A 76 1.96 2.37 19.81
C THR A 76 1.85 0.91 20.25
N SER A 77 2.96 0.19 20.23
CA SER A 77 3.04 -1.19 20.73
C SER A 77 3.08 -1.23 22.25
N ASP A 78 2.63 -2.35 22.83
CA ASP A 78 2.89 -2.65 24.24
C ASP A 78 4.39 -2.76 24.50
N PRO A 79 4.93 -2.10 25.55
CA PRO A 79 6.33 -2.23 25.94
C PRO A 79 6.77 -3.68 26.22
N ALA A 80 5.88 -4.58 26.64
CA ALA A 80 6.23 -5.96 26.95
C ALA A 80 6.66 -6.78 25.72
N GLU A 81 6.26 -6.36 24.52
CA GLU A 81 6.46 -7.11 23.29
C GLU A 81 7.66 -6.57 22.49
N THR A 82 8.71 -7.39 22.37
CA THR A 82 9.94 -7.00 21.66
C THR A 82 9.80 -7.10 20.14
N VAL A 83 8.95 -8.02 19.66
CA VAL A 83 8.69 -8.27 18.24
C VAL A 83 7.21 -8.09 17.96
N VAL A 84 6.87 -7.18 17.04
CA VAL A 84 5.48 -6.81 16.76
C VAL A 84 5.13 -7.02 15.30
N ASN A 85 4.00 -7.67 15.06
CA ASN A 85 3.47 -7.96 13.73
C ASN A 85 2.30 -7.03 13.43
N LEU A 86 2.35 -6.34 12.30
CA LEU A 86 1.25 -5.54 11.74
C LEU A 86 0.79 -6.24 10.46
N THR A 87 -0.42 -6.79 10.46
CA THR A 87 -0.97 -7.52 9.31
C THR A 87 -2.17 -6.79 8.73
N LEU A 88 -2.14 -6.56 7.43
CA LEU A 88 -3.18 -5.88 6.67
C LEU A 88 -3.67 -6.77 5.53
N SER A 89 -4.97 -7.04 5.52
CA SER A 89 -5.64 -7.77 4.44
C SER A 89 -6.29 -6.82 3.44
N LEU A 90 -5.90 -6.93 2.17
CA LEU A 90 -6.40 -6.06 1.09
C LEU A 90 -7.74 -6.58 0.51
N GLY A 91 -8.08 -7.85 0.76
CA GLY A 91 -9.35 -8.47 0.35
C GLY A 91 -9.48 -8.78 -1.16
N LYS A 92 -8.54 -8.32 -1.98
CA LYS A 92 -8.40 -8.67 -3.40
C LYS A 92 -6.92 -8.58 -3.81
N LYS A 93 -6.60 -9.06 -5.01
CA LYS A 93 -5.25 -8.93 -5.57
C LYS A 93 -4.97 -7.50 -6.02
N TYR A 94 -3.83 -6.98 -5.61
CA TYR A 94 -3.31 -5.68 -5.99
C TYR A 94 -1.92 -5.83 -6.61
N GLU A 95 -1.60 -4.96 -7.56
CA GLU A 95 -0.25 -4.77 -8.09
C GLU A 95 0.39 -3.60 -7.33
N LEU A 96 1.33 -3.94 -6.44
CA LEU A 96 1.92 -3.00 -5.50
C LEU A 96 3.07 -2.22 -6.13
N THR A 97 3.05 -0.90 -5.98
CA THR A 97 4.14 -0.01 -6.41
C THR A 97 5.08 0.31 -5.25
N TYR A 98 4.52 0.63 -4.08
CA TYR A 98 5.32 0.90 -2.88
C TYR A 98 4.59 0.55 -1.59
N ILE A 99 5.37 0.36 -0.53
CA ILE A 99 4.92 0.28 0.86
C ILE A 99 5.69 1.32 1.66
N SER A 100 5.00 2.15 2.43
CA SER A 100 5.59 3.23 3.21
C SER A 100 5.09 3.18 4.65
N LEU A 101 6.00 3.29 5.60
CA LEU A 101 5.70 3.46 7.02
C LEU A 101 6.27 4.79 7.49
N GLN A 102 5.47 5.59 8.19
CA GLN A 102 5.90 6.80 8.88
C GLN A 102 5.87 6.56 10.39
N PHE A 103 6.99 6.87 11.06
CA PHE A 103 7.15 6.61 12.48
C PHE A 103 7.02 7.90 13.28
N CYS A 104 6.33 7.85 14.41
CA CYS A 104 6.26 8.97 15.35
C CYS A 104 7.52 9.06 16.22
N GLY A 105 8.13 7.90 16.47
CA GLY A 105 9.39 7.76 17.20
C GLY A 105 10.57 7.41 16.28
N PRO A 106 11.69 6.95 16.87
CA PRO A 106 12.81 6.44 16.08
C PRO A 106 12.36 5.21 15.28
N LYS A 107 12.76 5.15 14.01
CA LYS A 107 12.56 3.95 13.19
C LYS A 107 13.25 2.75 13.85
N PRO A 108 12.71 1.53 13.70
CA PRO A 108 13.36 0.32 14.16
C PRO A 108 14.73 0.13 13.50
N ASP A 109 15.65 -0.50 14.22
CA ASP A 109 16.91 -0.94 13.66
C ASP A 109 16.75 -2.15 12.76
N SER A 110 15.77 -3.03 13.03
CA SER A 110 15.47 -4.18 12.19
C SER A 110 13.97 -4.33 11.97
N LEU A 111 13.56 -4.38 10.70
CA LEU A 111 12.18 -4.62 10.27
C LEU A 111 12.15 -5.53 9.04
N ALA A 112 11.06 -6.27 8.87
CA ALA A 112 10.83 -7.13 7.72
C ALA A 112 9.43 -6.91 7.16
N ILE A 113 9.31 -6.91 5.84
CA ILE A 113 8.04 -6.82 5.11
C ILE A 113 7.83 -8.15 4.40
N TYR A 114 6.66 -8.73 4.61
CA TYR A 114 6.19 -9.94 3.96
C TYR A 114 4.92 -9.64 3.17
N LYS A 115 4.69 -10.44 2.13
CA LYS A 115 3.45 -10.41 1.35
C LYS A 115 2.82 -11.79 1.29
N SER A 116 1.51 -11.83 1.11
CA SER A 116 0.77 -13.03 0.72
C SER A 116 0.17 -12.84 -0.67
N MET A 117 0.04 -13.92 -1.42
CA MET A 117 -0.67 -13.96 -2.71
C MET A 117 -1.91 -14.85 -2.66
N ASN A 118 -2.16 -15.48 -1.50
CA ASN A 118 -3.22 -16.44 -1.25
C ASN A 118 -3.94 -16.13 0.07
N TYR A 119 -4.34 -14.87 0.25
CA TYR A 119 -5.25 -14.42 1.32
C TYR A 119 -4.75 -14.76 2.74
N GLY A 120 -3.44 -14.68 2.96
CA GLY A 120 -2.81 -14.85 4.27
C GLY A 120 -2.41 -16.29 4.63
N GLU A 121 -2.66 -17.27 3.75
CA GLU A 121 -2.28 -18.67 3.98
C GLU A 121 -0.75 -18.86 3.96
N THR A 122 -0.07 -18.28 2.98
CA THR A 122 1.40 -18.32 2.87
C THR A 122 1.98 -16.92 2.82
N TRP A 123 3.20 -16.79 3.36
CA TRP A 123 3.90 -15.51 3.49
C TRP A 123 5.27 -15.60 2.83
N LEU A 124 5.49 -14.73 1.85
CA LEU A 124 6.74 -14.60 1.12
C LEU A 124 7.48 -13.36 1.61
N PRO A 125 8.81 -13.45 1.78
CA PRO A 125 9.61 -12.30 2.18
C PRO A 125 9.67 -11.29 1.04
N PHE A 126 9.41 -10.03 1.35
CA PHE A 126 9.31 -8.96 0.35
C PHE A 126 10.52 -8.01 0.44
N GLN A 127 10.83 -7.51 1.64
CA GLN A 127 11.97 -6.64 1.90
C GLN A 127 12.43 -6.74 3.35
N TYR A 128 13.73 -6.64 3.58
CA TYR A 128 14.32 -6.54 4.92
C TYR A 128 15.06 -5.22 5.09
N TYR A 129 15.04 -4.68 6.31
CA TYR A 129 15.92 -3.59 6.71
C TYR A 129 16.60 -3.97 8.02
N SER A 130 17.92 -3.90 8.08
CA SER A 130 18.67 -4.12 9.31
C SER A 130 20.06 -3.51 9.23
N SER A 131 20.56 -2.93 10.32
CA SER A 131 21.99 -2.60 10.42
C SER A 131 22.90 -3.83 10.49
N GLN A 132 22.32 -5.02 10.75
CA GLN A 132 23.03 -6.29 10.87
C GLN A 132 22.31 -7.39 10.06
N CYS A 133 22.02 -7.13 8.78
CA CYS A 133 21.33 -8.04 7.85
C CYS A 133 21.75 -9.51 7.95
N ARG A 134 23.06 -9.77 7.96
CA ARG A 134 23.60 -11.14 8.02
C ARG A 134 23.34 -11.83 9.36
N ARG A 135 23.36 -11.09 10.48
CA ARG A 135 23.15 -11.66 11.81
C ARG A 135 21.67 -11.83 12.16
N VAL A 136 20.82 -10.89 11.76
CA VAL A 136 19.40 -10.89 12.12
C VAL A 136 18.57 -11.73 11.15
N PHE A 137 18.81 -11.58 9.85
CA PHE A 137 18.00 -12.22 8.80
C PHE A 137 18.77 -13.26 7.98
N GLY A 138 20.06 -13.50 8.27
CA GLY A 138 20.89 -14.40 7.47
C GLY A 138 21.13 -13.92 6.03
N LYS A 139 20.77 -12.67 5.72
CA LYS A 139 20.83 -12.10 4.36
C LYS A 139 22.13 -11.34 4.15
N SER A 140 22.76 -11.54 2.99
CA SER A 140 23.89 -10.71 2.59
C SER A 140 23.37 -9.32 2.19
N PRO A 141 23.98 -8.23 2.69
CA PRO A 141 23.68 -6.89 2.19
C PRO A 141 24.19 -6.75 0.75
N ASN A 142 23.54 -5.90 -0.06
CA ASN A 142 23.98 -5.52 -1.40
C ASN A 142 24.07 -6.69 -2.41
N VAL A 143 23.17 -7.67 -2.33
CA VAL A 143 23.05 -8.70 -3.39
C VAL A 143 22.57 -8.03 -4.68
N PRO A 144 23.31 -8.14 -5.80
CA PRO A 144 22.88 -7.56 -7.07
C PRO A 144 21.67 -8.32 -7.62
N LEU A 145 20.66 -7.57 -8.05
CA LEU A 145 19.51 -8.11 -8.77
C LEU A 145 19.86 -8.26 -10.25
N THR A 146 19.66 -9.46 -10.76
CA THR A 146 19.85 -9.88 -12.14
C THR A 146 18.53 -10.45 -12.65
N ARG A 147 18.40 -10.63 -13.96
CA ARG A 147 17.19 -11.23 -14.57
C ARG A 147 16.81 -12.60 -14.00
N SER A 148 17.78 -13.35 -13.45
CA SER A 148 17.53 -14.67 -12.85
C SER A 148 17.00 -14.64 -11.41
N ASN A 149 17.17 -13.54 -10.67
CA ASN A 149 16.77 -13.43 -9.27
C ASN A 149 15.94 -12.18 -8.99
N GLU A 150 15.13 -11.74 -9.96
CA GLU A 150 14.28 -10.55 -9.83
C GLU A 150 13.12 -10.69 -8.83
N GLN A 151 12.95 -11.83 -8.19
CA GLN A 151 12.00 -12.04 -7.10
C GLN A 151 12.71 -12.21 -5.74
N GLU A 152 14.02 -11.97 -5.68
CA GLU A 152 14.76 -12.08 -4.44
C GLU A 152 14.44 -10.89 -3.52
N SER A 153 14.20 -11.22 -2.25
CA SER A 153 14.08 -10.23 -1.16
C SER A 153 15.47 -9.79 -0.70
N LEU A 154 15.69 -8.48 -0.77
CA LEU A 154 16.93 -7.83 -0.38
C LEU A 154 16.91 -7.46 1.10
N CYS A 155 18.10 -7.19 1.65
CA CYS A 155 18.26 -6.57 2.95
C CYS A 155 19.05 -5.27 2.81
N ALA A 156 18.39 -4.15 3.11
CA ALA A 156 18.97 -2.82 3.09
C ALA A 156 19.46 -2.42 4.50
N ASP A 157 20.49 -1.58 4.58
CA ASP A 157 20.93 -1.04 5.85
C ASP A 157 19.88 -0.05 6.37
N ALA A 158 19.29 -0.37 7.53
CA ALA A 158 18.29 0.49 8.16
C ALA A 158 18.85 1.87 8.49
N ARG A 159 20.17 2.07 8.63
CA ARG A 159 20.80 3.35 8.98
C ARG A 159 20.75 4.40 7.86
N ILE A 160 20.60 3.96 6.61
CA ILE A 160 20.48 4.87 5.47
C ILE A 160 19.11 5.57 5.58
N GLY A 161 19.11 6.91 5.65
CA GLY A 161 17.91 7.71 5.93
C GLY A 161 17.72 8.11 7.40
N ILE A 162 18.73 7.97 8.28
CA ILE A 162 18.77 8.67 9.57
C ILE A 162 19.14 10.13 9.32
N GLU A 163 18.24 10.91 8.73
CA GLU A 163 18.29 12.36 8.89
C GLU A 163 17.32 12.77 10.02
N PRO A 164 17.76 13.60 10.99
CA PRO A 164 16.89 14.10 12.07
C PRO A 164 15.64 14.85 11.57
N SER A 165 15.65 15.29 10.32
CA SER A 165 14.65 16.13 9.65
C SER A 165 13.55 15.36 8.90
N THR A 166 13.72 14.06 8.60
CA THR A 166 12.80 13.30 7.71
C THR A 166 11.76 12.42 8.42
N GLY A 167 11.55 12.61 9.74
CA GLY A 167 10.40 12.01 10.43
C GLY A 167 10.35 10.48 10.41
N GLY A 168 11.52 9.82 10.46
CA GLY A 168 11.62 8.38 10.69
C GLY A 168 10.97 7.49 9.62
N ARG A 169 10.78 7.96 8.38
CA ARG A 169 10.06 7.22 7.34
C ARG A 169 10.86 6.05 6.75
N VAL A 170 10.18 4.93 6.48
CA VAL A 170 10.70 3.79 5.72
C VAL A 170 9.83 3.63 4.47
N ALA A 171 10.46 3.62 3.30
CA ALA A 171 9.78 3.39 2.03
C ALA A 171 10.44 2.22 1.29
N PHE A 172 9.61 1.34 0.75
CA PHE A 172 9.97 0.21 -0.08
C PHE A 172 9.31 0.37 -1.44
N SER A 173 10.12 0.48 -2.50
CA SER A 173 9.65 0.47 -3.89
C SER A 173 9.83 -0.93 -4.47
N THR A 174 8.75 -1.53 -4.98
CA THR A 174 8.73 -2.95 -5.34
C THR A 174 9.63 -3.27 -6.53
N LEU A 175 9.75 -2.35 -7.48
CA LEU A 175 10.50 -2.51 -8.74
C LEU A 175 11.92 -1.91 -8.68
N GLU A 176 12.30 -1.28 -7.57
CA GLU A 176 13.61 -0.64 -7.45
C GLU A 176 14.76 -1.64 -7.60
N GLY A 177 15.73 -1.29 -8.45
CA GLY A 177 16.90 -2.13 -8.73
C GLY A 177 16.63 -3.38 -9.57
N ARG A 178 15.40 -3.63 -10.02
CA ARG A 178 15.04 -4.82 -10.82
C ARG A 178 15.26 -4.57 -12.32
N PRO A 179 16.11 -5.35 -13.02
CA PRO A 179 16.43 -5.11 -14.42
C PRO A 179 15.22 -5.04 -15.35
N SER A 180 14.23 -5.91 -15.22
CA SER A 180 13.06 -5.93 -16.11
C SER A 180 11.99 -4.88 -15.76
N ALA A 181 12.24 -3.96 -14.81
CA ALA A 181 11.27 -2.95 -14.39
C ALA A 181 10.85 -2.03 -15.55
N TYR A 182 11.76 -1.73 -16.48
CA TYR A 182 11.46 -0.91 -17.66
C TYR A 182 10.58 -1.64 -18.70
N ASP A 183 10.47 -2.96 -18.60
CA ASP A 183 9.70 -3.84 -19.49
C ASP A 183 8.69 -4.67 -18.66
N PHE A 184 8.09 -4.03 -17.66
CA PHE A 184 7.19 -4.66 -16.70
C PHE A 184 5.99 -5.37 -17.37
N ASP A 185 5.43 -4.76 -18.40
CA ASP A 185 4.26 -5.29 -19.12
C ASP A 185 4.53 -6.65 -19.78
N ASN A 186 5.78 -6.93 -20.12
CA ASN A 186 6.21 -8.20 -20.72
C ASN A 186 6.93 -9.12 -19.72
N SER A 187 7.05 -8.72 -18.45
CA SER A 187 7.73 -9.48 -17.41
C SER A 187 6.72 -10.15 -16.45
N PRO A 188 6.29 -11.39 -16.71
CA PRO A 188 5.41 -12.13 -15.78
C PRO A 188 6.06 -12.31 -14.40
N VAL A 189 7.41 -12.41 -14.37
CA VAL A 189 8.19 -12.51 -13.13
C VAL A 189 7.96 -11.30 -12.23
N LEU A 190 7.96 -10.09 -12.78
CA LEU A 190 7.73 -8.87 -12.00
C LEU A 190 6.25 -8.63 -11.72
N GLN A 191 5.35 -9.03 -12.62
CA GLN A 191 3.90 -8.98 -12.37
C GLN A 191 3.53 -9.85 -11.15
N ASP A 192 4.08 -11.06 -11.05
CA ASP A 192 3.94 -11.92 -9.88
C ASP A 192 4.64 -11.34 -8.64
N TRP A 193 5.78 -10.67 -8.82
CA TRP A 193 6.51 -10.02 -7.73
C TRP A 193 5.75 -8.86 -7.10
N VAL A 194 5.06 -8.03 -7.88
CA VAL A 194 4.29 -6.90 -7.33
C VAL A 194 2.92 -7.32 -6.84
N THR A 195 2.43 -8.50 -7.24
CA THR A 195 1.11 -8.99 -6.84
C THR A 195 1.06 -9.40 -5.36
N ALA A 196 0.06 -8.92 -4.64
CA ALA A 196 -0.22 -9.30 -3.25
C ALA A 196 -1.72 -9.20 -2.91
N THR A 197 -2.17 -9.99 -1.93
CA THR A 197 -3.48 -9.92 -1.29
C THR A 197 -3.40 -9.40 0.15
N ASP A 198 -2.26 -9.59 0.80
CA ASP A 198 -2.04 -9.22 2.20
C ASP A 198 -0.60 -8.78 2.39
N ILE A 199 -0.39 -7.86 3.33
CA ILE A 199 0.92 -7.38 3.73
C ILE A 199 1.10 -7.57 5.23
N ARG A 200 2.29 -8.01 5.64
CA ARG A 200 2.68 -8.11 7.03
C ARG A 200 4.01 -7.41 7.24
N VAL A 201 4.03 -6.45 8.15
CA VAL A 201 5.24 -5.80 8.63
C VAL A 201 5.59 -6.37 9.99
N VAL A 202 6.85 -6.76 10.17
CA VAL A 202 7.38 -7.31 11.41
C VAL A 202 8.46 -6.38 11.92
N LEU A 203 8.21 -5.76 13.07
CA LEU A 203 9.15 -4.91 13.78
C LEU A 203 9.94 -5.81 14.74
N VAL A 204 11.26 -5.92 14.54
CA VAL A 204 12.09 -6.96 15.19
C VAL A 204 12.97 -6.38 16.28
N ARG A 205 13.59 -5.23 16.01
CA ARG A 205 14.54 -4.63 16.96
C ARG A 205 14.49 -3.11 16.90
N VAL A 206 14.39 -2.49 18.05
CA VAL A 206 14.56 -1.04 18.24
C VAL A 206 16.01 -0.59 18.09
N HIS A 207 16.21 0.67 17.74
CA HIS A 207 17.56 1.20 17.55
C HIS A 207 18.25 1.52 18.89
N PRO A 208 19.46 1.00 19.17
CA PRO A 208 20.12 1.20 20.45
C PRO A 208 20.39 2.68 20.80
N TRP A 209 20.46 3.60 19.83
CA TRP A 209 20.68 5.03 20.13
C TRP A 209 19.47 5.70 20.82
N SER A 210 18.30 5.06 20.89
CA SER A 210 17.25 5.51 21.82
C SER A 210 17.66 5.37 23.30
N MET A 211 18.79 4.72 23.58
CA MET A 211 19.41 4.50 24.89
C MET A 211 20.43 5.61 25.26
N GLY A 212 20.12 6.87 24.93
CA GLY A 212 21.08 7.99 25.00
C GLY A 212 20.86 9.03 26.10
N THR A 213 19.81 8.94 26.93
CA THR A 213 19.51 9.97 27.96
C THR A 213 18.76 9.47 29.20
N LEU A 214 18.99 8.25 29.71
CA LEU A 214 18.37 7.83 30.97
C LEU A 214 19.39 7.43 32.03
N SER A 215 19.09 7.90 33.23
CA SER A 215 19.85 7.80 34.48
C SER A 215 20.02 6.33 34.89
N PRO A 216 21.07 5.96 35.67
CA PRO A 216 21.33 4.56 36.03
C PRO A 216 20.28 3.93 36.98
N ASN A 217 19.17 4.62 37.26
CA ASN A 217 18.09 4.20 38.14
C ASN A 217 16.75 3.94 37.44
N ASP A 218 16.64 4.15 36.12
CA ASP A 218 15.42 3.78 35.40
C ASP A 218 15.52 2.31 34.99
N THR A 219 14.84 1.46 35.75
CA THR A 219 14.54 0.08 35.39
C THR A 219 13.95 0.04 33.99
N GLU A 220 14.72 -0.51 33.04
CA GLU A 220 14.26 -1.12 31.79
C GLU A 220 13.17 -0.32 31.07
N SER A 221 13.54 0.80 30.44
CA SER A 221 12.67 1.49 29.50
C SER A 221 12.44 0.59 28.28
N ASN A 222 11.43 -0.28 28.38
CA ASN A 222 10.99 -1.14 27.30
C ASN A 222 10.74 -0.29 26.05
N SER A 223 11.51 -0.57 25.01
CA SER A 223 11.53 0.27 23.82
C SER A 223 10.31 -0.05 22.97
N VAL A 224 9.35 0.88 22.94
CA VAL A 224 8.10 0.77 22.17
C VAL A 224 8.29 1.17 20.71
N TYR A 225 7.48 0.60 19.83
CA TYR A 225 7.34 1.05 18.45
C TYR A 225 6.16 2.00 18.33
N SER A 226 6.32 3.06 17.52
CA SER A 226 5.24 3.99 17.25
C SER A 226 5.21 4.42 15.78
N VAL A 227 4.04 4.28 15.15
CA VAL A 227 3.82 4.46 13.71
C VAL A 227 2.58 5.32 13.49
N SER A 228 2.70 6.37 12.68
CA SER A 228 1.60 7.27 12.35
C SER A 228 0.84 6.90 11.08
N ASP A 229 1.50 6.23 10.14
CA ASP A 229 0.89 5.95 8.84
C ASP A 229 1.55 4.73 8.18
N LEU A 230 0.71 3.88 7.62
CA LEU A 230 1.02 2.74 6.77
C LEU A 230 0.28 2.95 5.44
N ALA A 231 1.04 3.34 4.42
CA ALA A 231 0.53 3.56 3.08
C ALA A 231 1.03 2.48 2.12
N ILE A 232 0.11 1.96 1.29
CA ILE A 232 0.41 0.97 0.26
C ILE A 232 -0.09 1.52 -1.06
N GLY A 233 0.82 2.03 -1.88
CA GLY A 233 0.51 2.50 -3.22
C GLY A 233 0.31 1.32 -4.17
N ALA A 234 -0.87 1.17 -4.74
CA ALA A 234 -1.20 0.05 -5.60
C ALA A 234 -2.32 0.35 -6.59
N ALA A 235 -2.32 -0.38 -7.71
CA ALA A 235 -3.47 -0.51 -8.60
C ALA A 235 -4.16 -1.86 -8.36
N ALA A 236 -5.48 -1.92 -8.50
CA ALA A 236 -6.17 -3.21 -8.47
C ALA A 236 -5.68 -4.07 -9.64
N SER A 237 -5.38 -5.35 -9.42
CA SER A 237 -4.99 -6.20 -10.55
C SER A 237 -6.20 -6.42 -11.46
N ALA A 238 -6.04 -6.13 -12.75
CA ALA A 238 -7.10 -6.21 -13.75
C ALA A 238 -7.48 -7.65 -14.15
N THR A 239 -6.98 -8.67 -13.43
CA THR A 239 -7.31 -10.09 -13.65
C THR A 239 -8.75 -10.47 -13.25
N ALA A 240 -9.68 -9.52 -13.31
CA ALA A 240 -11.08 -9.82 -13.50
C ALA A 240 -11.35 -9.59 -14.98
N THR A 241 -11.42 -10.66 -15.76
CA THR A 241 -12.31 -10.69 -16.93
C THR A 241 -13.65 -10.16 -16.43
N ARG A 242 -13.97 -8.88 -16.68
CA ARG A 242 -15.34 -8.40 -16.54
C ARG A 242 -16.17 -9.35 -17.41
N PRO A 243 -17.19 -10.02 -16.87
CA PRO A 243 -18.14 -10.67 -17.75
C PRO A 243 -18.66 -9.57 -18.67
N VAL A 244 -18.53 -9.78 -19.98
CA VAL A 244 -19.26 -8.99 -20.95
C VAL A 244 -20.73 -9.16 -20.59
N ALA A 245 -21.31 -8.15 -19.96
CA ALA A 245 -22.71 -8.17 -19.54
C ALA A 245 -23.22 -6.72 -19.64
N GLY A 246 -24.13 -6.37 -20.54
CA GLY A 246 -25.20 -7.22 -21.03
C GLY A 246 -26.17 -7.57 -19.89
N TRP A 247 -26.40 -6.65 -18.94
CA TRP A 247 -27.48 -6.75 -17.97
C TRP A 247 -28.68 -5.98 -18.49
N THR A 248 -29.68 -6.71 -18.96
CA THR A 248 -31.05 -6.20 -19.08
C THR A 248 -31.58 -5.95 -17.67
N ALA A 249 -31.83 -4.68 -17.35
CA ALA A 249 -32.59 -4.31 -16.16
C ALA A 249 -34.01 -4.88 -16.30
N LYS A 250 -34.32 -5.92 -15.53
CA LYS A 250 -35.69 -6.32 -15.25
C LYS A 250 -36.16 -5.44 -14.09
N VAL A 251 -36.97 -4.43 -14.41
CA VAL A 251 -37.66 -3.58 -13.43
C VAL A 251 -38.93 -4.33 -12.99
N PRO A 252 -39.33 -4.32 -11.69
CA PRO A 252 -40.63 -4.82 -11.24
C PRO A 252 -41.80 -3.99 -11.79
#